data_AF-A0A3D2F5Z2-F1
#
_entry.id   AF-A0A3D2F5Z2-F1
#
_cell.length_a   1.000
_cell.length_b   1.000
_cell.length_c   1.000
_cell.angle_alpha   90.00
_cell.angle_beta   90.00
_cell.angle_gamma   90.00
#
_symmetry.space_group_name_H-M   'P 1'
#
loop_
_entity.id
_entity.type
_entity.pdbx_description
1 polymer ?
#
loop_
_entity_poly.entity_id
_entity_poly.type
_entity_poly.pdbx_seq_one_letter_code
_entity_poly.pdbx_strand_id
1 'polypeptide(L)'
;MSTMQTLHLHANDADLARAAGLLQNGDLVAFPTETVYGLGADARNGKAVASVYAAKGRPNFNPLIVHVPDVASAQKYVMWNETAQLLADPFWPGALTMVLPLREGHGLSSLVTAGLDTLAIRVPN
;
A
#
# COMPACT_ATOMS: atom_id res chain seq x y z
N MET A 1 -13.42 -2.81 25.65
CA MET A 1 -12.88 -2.14 24.45
C MET A 1 -11.54 -1.55 24.87
N SER A 2 -10.42 -2.06 24.34
CA SER A 2 -9.11 -1.50 24.66
C SER A 2 -9.04 -0.09 24.08
N THR A 3 -8.70 0.91 24.88
CA THR A 3 -8.50 2.28 24.43
C THR A 3 -7.35 2.27 23.43
N MET A 4 -7.62 2.41 22.14
CA MET A 4 -6.56 2.59 21.16
C MET A 4 -5.92 3.96 21.41
N GLN A 5 -4.68 3.96 21.89
CA GLN A 5 -3.90 5.18 22.04
C GLN A 5 -3.25 5.51 20.69
N THR A 6 -3.64 6.63 20.10
CA THR A 6 -3.00 7.14 18.88
C THR A 6 -1.62 7.67 19.20
N LEU A 7 -0.59 7.14 18.53
CA LEU A 7 0.77 7.66 18.59
C LEU A 7 0.96 8.74 17.53
N HIS A 8 1.45 9.90 17.93
CA HIS A 8 1.84 10.98 17.02
C HIS A 8 3.35 10.90 16.79
N LEU A 9 3.75 10.70 15.54
CA LEU A 9 5.13 10.54 15.10
C LEU A 9 5.50 11.67 14.15
N HIS A 10 6.76 12.11 14.15
CA HIS A 10 7.27 13.15 13.26
C HIS A 10 8.04 12.55 12.06
N ALA A 11 8.30 13.36 11.03
CA ALA A 11 9.08 12.96 9.86
C ALA A 11 10.60 13.00 10.13
N ASN A 12 11.06 12.34 11.20
CA ASN A 12 12.48 12.13 11.50
C ASN A 12 12.81 10.63 11.42
N ASP A 13 14.09 10.28 11.29
CA ASP A 13 14.52 8.90 11.06
C ASP A 13 14.07 7.92 12.14
N ALA A 14 14.11 8.33 13.42
CA ALA A 14 13.72 7.47 14.53
C ALA A 14 12.23 7.15 14.52
N ASP A 15 11.40 8.16 14.24
CA ASP A 15 9.96 8.04 14.16
C ASP A 15 9.51 7.31 12.89
N LEU A 16 10.19 7.50 11.76
CA LEU A 16 9.98 6.73 10.54
C LEU A 16 10.32 5.25 10.75
N ALA A 17 11.44 4.95 11.40
CA ALA A 17 11.80 3.58 11.76
C ALA A 17 10.76 2.95 12.70
N ARG A 18 10.24 3.72 13.67
CA ARG A 18 9.16 3.29 14.55
C ARG A 18 7.86 3.02 13.79
N ALA A 19 7.46 3.89 12.86
CA ALA A 19 6.30 3.70 12.00
C ALA A 19 6.43 2.45 11.11
N ALA A 20 7.62 2.21 10.55
CA ALA A 20 7.91 1.01 9.80
C ALA A 20 7.77 -0.26 10.67
N GLY A 21 8.26 -0.22 11.92
CA GLY A 21 8.09 -1.31 12.88
C GLY A 21 6.62 -1.59 13.23
N LEU A 22 5.80 -0.55 13.39
CA LEU A 22 4.35 -0.69 13.60
C LEU A 22 3.68 -1.40 12.40
N LEU A 23 3.98 -0.98 11.17
CA LEU A 23 3.47 -1.66 9.97
C LEU A 23 3.88 -3.14 9.91
N GLN A 24 5.14 -3.45 10.23
CA GLN A 24 5.66 -4.82 10.26
C GLN A 24 4.95 -5.69 11.31
N ASN A 25 4.55 -5.10 12.44
CA ASN A 25 3.79 -5.77 13.50
C ASN A 25 2.28 -5.93 13.16
N GLY A 26 1.83 -5.37 12.03
CA GLY A 26 0.45 -5.43 11.57
C GLY A 26 -0.45 -4.30 12.09
N ASP A 27 0.14 -3.26 12.69
CA ASP A 27 -0.57 -2.05 13.10
C ASP A 27 -0.83 -1.12 11.91
N LEU A 28 -1.76 -0.18 12.10
CA LEU A 28 -2.10 0.82 11.10
C LEU A 28 -1.27 2.09 11.29
N VAL A 29 -0.82 2.68 10.18
CA VAL A 29 -0.14 3.98 10.18
C VAL A 29 -0.86 4.92 9.23
N ALA A 30 -1.29 6.07 9.75
CA ALA A 30 -1.76 7.18 8.93
C ALA A 30 -0.57 8.08 8.59
N PHE A 31 -0.41 8.44 7.32
CA PHE A 31 0.70 9.27 6.86
C PHE A 31 0.24 10.24 5.77
N PRO A 32 0.84 11.44 5.68
CA PRO A 32 0.56 12.37 4.60
C PRO A 32 1.09 11.83 3.27
N THR A 33 0.38 12.11 2.19
CA THR A 33 0.92 12.02 0.82
C THR A 33 0.73 13.37 0.14
N GLU A 34 1.25 13.55 -1.08
CA GLU A 34 1.06 14.77 -1.85
C GLU A 34 -0.41 15.01 -2.26
N THR A 35 -1.24 13.96 -2.24
CA THR A 35 -2.66 14.02 -2.64
C THR A 35 -3.61 14.07 -1.44
N VAL A 36 -3.54 13.10 -0.53
CA VAL A 36 -4.41 12.96 0.65
C VAL A 36 -3.70 12.20 1.77
N TYR A 37 -4.25 12.22 2.98
CA TYR A 37 -3.76 11.31 4.02
C TYR A 37 -4.07 9.85 3.66
N GLY A 38 -3.03 9.02 3.68
CA GLY A 38 -3.13 7.57 3.58
C GLY A 38 -3.38 6.96 4.95
N LEU A 39 -4.06 5.81 4.97
CA LEU A 39 -4.07 4.89 6.11
C LEU A 39 -3.54 3.56 5.58
N GLY A 40 -2.32 3.23 5.96
CA GLY A 40 -1.58 2.08 5.48
C GLY A 40 -1.50 0.94 6.49
N ALA A 41 -1.23 -0.23 5.95
CA ALA A 41 -0.95 -1.50 6.62
C ALA A 41 0.02 -2.30 5.74
N ASP A 42 0.67 -3.33 6.28
CA ASP A 42 1.42 -4.27 5.44
C ASP A 42 0.46 -5.03 4.51
N ALA A 43 0.61 -4.81 3.19
CA ALA A 43 -0.22 -5.41 2.14
C ALA A 43 -0.12 -6.95 2.08
N ARG A 44 0.90 -7.54 2.70
CA ARG A 44 1.11 -8.99 2.79
C ARG A 44 0.39 -9.60 4.00
N ASN A 45 -0.01 -8.78 4.97
CA ASN A 45 -0.67 -9.21 6.19
C ASN A 45 -2.19 -9.00 6.09
N GLY A 46 -2.93 -10.08 5.83
CA GLY A 46 -4.39 -10.00 5.70
C GLY A 46 -5.12 -9.45 6.93
N LYS A 47 -4.62 -9.69 8.15
CA LYS A 47 -5.22 -9.12 9.37
C LYS A 47 -5.06 -7.59 9.40
N ALA A 48 -3.87 -7.10 9.04
CA ALA A 48 -3.60 -5.66 8.99
C ALA A 48 -4.44 -4.97 7.90
N VAL A 49 -4.57 -5.61 6.72
CA VAL A 49 -5.43 -5.13 5.64
C VAL A 49 -6.91 -5.09 6.05
N ALA A 50 -7.41 -6.13 6.73
CA ALA A 50 -8.78 -6.15 7.26
C ALA A 50 -9.03 -4.99 8.25
N SER A 51 -8.04 -4.64 9.08
CA SER A 51 -8.12 -3.49 9.98
C SER A 51 -8.25 -2.16 9.23
N VAL A 52 -7.64 -2.00 8.04
CA VAL A 52 -7.85 -0.81 7.19
C VAL A 52 -9.30 -0.70 6.73
N TYR A 53 -9.89 -1.82 6.27
CA TYR A 53 -11.31 -1.84 5.86
C TYR A 53 -12.23 -1.49 7.03
N ALA A 54 -12.02 -2.10 8.19
CA ALA A 54 -12.80 -1.86 9.40
C ALA A 54 -12.71 -0.40 9.85
N ALA A 55 -11.50 0.17 9.91
CA ALA A 55 -11.29 1.55 10.34
C ALA A 55 -11.93 2.57 9.39
N LYS A 56 -11.97 2.29 8.08
CA LYS A 56 -12.59 3.18 7.08
C LYS A 56 -14.09 2.95 6.89
N GLY A 57 -14.68 1.90 7.47
CA GLY A 57 -16.03 1.46 7.13
C GLY A 57 -16.19 1.14 5.63
N ARG A 58 -15.10 0.72 4.97
CA ARG A 58 -15.05 0.53 3.51
C ARG A 58 -15.59 -0.85 3.16
N PRO A 59 -16.44 -0.99 2.13
CA PRO A 59 -16.84 -2.31 1.64
C PRO A 59 -15.64 -3.13 1.18
N ASN A 60 -15.63 -4.42 1.52
CA ASN A 60 -14.51 -5.34 1.24
C ASN A 60 -14.29 -5.65 -0.24
N PHE A 61 -15.25 -5.32 -1.11
CA PHE A 61 -15.13 -5.47 -2.57
C PHE A 61 -14.38 -4.32 -3.25
N ASN A 62 -14.05 -3.25 -2.51
CA ASN A 62 -13.30 -2.12 -3.06
C ASN A 62 -11.80 -2.32 -2.81
N PRO A 63 -10.99 -2.69 -3.82
CA PRO A 63 -9.56 -2.96 -3.63
C PRO A 63 -8.79 -1.73 -3.13
N LEU A 64 -7.60 -1.98 -2.59
CA LEU A 64 -6.68 -0.97 -2.05
C LEU A 64 -5.49 -0.75 -2.99
N ILE A 65 -4.90 0.45 -2.94
CA ILE A 65 -3.69 0.77 -3.69
C ILE A 65 -2.47 0.34 -2.86
N VAL A 66 -1.57 -0.45 -3.46
CA VAL A 66 -0.28 -0.79 -2.87
C VAL A 66 0.75 0.27 -3.25
N HIS A 67 1.42 0.82 -2.25
CA HIS A 67 2.54 1.73 -2.44
C HIS A 67 3.86 0.96 -2.33
N VAL A 68 4.78 1.20 -3.26
CA VAL A 68 6.11 0.59 -3.30
C VAL A 68 7.18 1.67 -3.54
N PRO A 69 8.43 1.47 -3.10
CA PRO A 69 9.46 2.51 -3.15
C PRO A 69 9.98 2.78 -4.57
N ASP A 70 9.88 1.82 -5.48
CA ASP A 70 10.44 1.90 -6.82
C ASP A 70 9.78 0.91 -7.79
N VAL A 71 10.09 1.07 -9.09
CA VAL A 71 9.63 0.19 -10.18
C VAL A 71 10.07 -1.25 -9.97
N ALA A 72 11.30 -1.48 -9.50
CA ALA A 72 11.83 -2.83 -9.27
C ALA A 72 11.02 -3.59 -8.21
N SER A 73 10.50 -2.89 -7.21
CA SER A 73 9.60 -3.41 -6.19
C SER A 73 8.20 -3.65 -6.75
N ALA A 74 7.71 -2.78 -7.64
CA ALA A 74 6.43 -3.00 -8.34
C ALA A 74 6.44 -4.30 -9.15
N GLN A 75 7.50 -4.54 -9.92
CA GLN A 75 7.66 -5.71 -10.80
C GLN A 75 7.68 -7.07 -10.06
N LYS A 76 7.83 -7.06 -8.73
CA LYS A 76 7.68 -8.27 -7.88
C LYS A 76 6.22 -8.69 -7.70
N TYR A 77 5.28 -7.74 -7.82
CA TYR A 77 3.86 -7.96 -7.52
C TYR A 77 2.98 -8.05 -8.76
N VAL A 78 3.37 -7.39 -9.85
CA VAL A 78 2.57 -7.30 -11.08
C VAL A 78 3.32 -7.78 -12.31
N MET A 79 2.58 -8.24 -13.32
CA MET A 79 3.11 -8.48 -14.65
C MET A 79 3.44 -7.14 -15.32
N TRP A 80 4.72 -6.95 -15.65
CA TRP A 80 5.22 -5.72 -16.25
C TRP A 80 5.22 -5.82 -17.77
N ASN A 81 4.80 -4.75 -18.46
CA ASN A 81 4.79 -4.67 -19.92
C ASN A 81 5.34 -3.32 -20.42
N GLU A 82 5.50 -3.19 -21.73
CA GLU A 82 6.05 -1.97 -22.35
C GLU A 82 5.20 -0.73 -22.06
N THR A 83 3.87 -0.86 -22.05
CA THR A 83 2.97 0.26 -21.70
C THR A 83 3.17 0.74 -20.27
N ALA A 84 3.34 -0.18 -19.32
CA ALA A 84 3.64 0.17 -17.92
C ALA A 84 4.98 0.89 -17.81
N GLN A 85 6.00 0.48 -18.58
CA GLN A 85 7.28 1.18 -18.61
C GLN A 85 7.14 2.60 -19.16
N LEU A 86 6.49 2.76 -20.31
CA LEU A 86 6.28 4.07 -20.96
C LEU A 86 5.53 5.07 -20.07
N LEU A 87 4.64 4.58 -19.20
CA LEU A 87 3.93 5.41 -18.23
C LEU A 87 4.74 5.64 -16.96
N ALA A 88 5.48 4.65 -16.47
CA ALA A 88 6.29 4.80 -15.27
C ALA A 88 7.42 5.83 -15.45
N ASP A 89 8.10 5.83 -16.60
CA ASP A 89 9.25 6.70 -16.86
C ASP A 89 9.00 8.20 -16.61
N PRO A 90 7.91 8.81 -17.11
CA PRO A 90 7.62 10.24 -16.86
C PRO A 90 6.77 10.50 -15.61
N PHE A 91 6.04 9.52 -15.08
CA PHE A 91 5.02 9.77 -14.04
C PHE A 91 5.32 9.16 -12.67
N TRP A 92 6.32 8.28 -12.56
CA TRP A 92 6.77 7.69 -11.30
C TRP A 92 8.22 8.09 -10.97
N PRO A 93 8.51 8.46 -9.70
CA PRO A 93 7.59 8.62 -8.56
C PRO A 93 6.59 9.78 -8.78
N GLY A 94 5.32 9.60 -8.39
CA GLY A 94 4.30 10.63 -8.56
C GLY A 94 2.86 10.16 -8.42
N ALA A 95 1.93 10.97 -8.96
CA ALA A 95 0.49 10.84 -8.74
C ALA A 95 -0.22 9.79 -9.62
N LEU A 96 0.52 9.01 -10.42
CA LEU A 96 -0.05 7.96 -11.25
C LEU A 96 -0.27 6.68 -10.42
N THR A 97 -1.41 6.02 -10.58
CA THR A 97 -1.64 4.65 -10.11
C THR A 97 -1.93 3.78 -11.33
N MET A 98 -1.26 2.64 -11.44
CA MET A 98 -1.50 1.69 -12.53
C MET A 98 -2.23 0.46 -12.00
N VAL A 99 -3.21 -0.02 -12.78
CA VAL A 99 -3.88 -1.30 -12.52
C VAL A 99 -3.30 -2.33 -13.49
N LEU A 100 -2.57 -3.31 -12.95
CA LEU A 100 -1.83 -4.30 -13.75
C LEU A 100 -2.18 -5.72 -13.29
N PRO A 101 -2.07 -6.74 -14.17
CA PRO A 101 -2.27 -8.13 -13.77
C PRO A 101 -1.29 -8.54 -12.66
N LEU A 102 -1.75 -9.35 -11.70
CA LEU A 102 -0.90 -9.89 -10.64
C LEU A 102 0.14 -10.85 -11.22
N ARG A 103 1.32 -10.85 -10.61
CA ARG A 103 2.35 -11.86 -10.85
C ARG A 103 2.07 -13.11 -10.01
N GLU A 104 2.34 -14.29 -10.54
CA GLU A 104 2.32 -15.51 -9.73
C GLU A 104 3.33 -15.41 -8.58
N GLY A 105 2.95 -15.88 -7.38
CA GLY A 105 3.80 -15.80 -6.20
C GLY A 105 3.99 -14.40 -5.62
N HIS A 106 3.13 -13.44 -5.98
CA HIS A 106 3.23 -12.03 -5.52
C HIS A 106 3.25 -11.87 -3.98
N GLY A 107 2.75 -12.83 -3.20
CA GLY A 107 2.84 -12.81 -1.73
C GLY A 107 2.01 -11.73 -1.03
N LEU A 108 1.08 -11.08 -1.74
CA LEU A 108 0.13 -10.11 -1.17
C LEU A 108 -1.09 -10.84 -0.60
N SER A 109 -1.75 -10.24 0.38
CA SER A 109 -3.04 -10.72 0.83
C SER A 109 -4.10 -10.56 -0.25
N SER A 110 -4.96 -11.57 -0.44
CA SER A 110 -6.12 -11.50 -1.34
C SER A 110 -7.11 -10.40 -0.97
N LEU A 111 -7.08 -9.91 0.28
CA LEU A 111 -7.89 -8.79 0.72
C LEU A 111 -7.48 -7.46 0.08
N VAL A 112 -6.23 -7.31 -0.36
CA VAL A 112 -5.76 -6.08 -1.02
C VAL A 112 -6.43 -5.92 -2.38
N THR A 113 -6.56 -7.01 -3.13
CA THR A 113 -7.14 -7.02 -4.48
C THR A 113 -8.64 -7.27 -4.47
N ALA A 114 -9.24 -7.47 -3.29
CA ALA A 114 -10.64 -7.87 -3.14
C ALA A 114 -11.00 -9.12 -3.97
N GLY A 115 -10.05 -10.02 -4.17
CA GLY A 115 -10.21 -11.25 -4.98
C GLY A 115 -10.07 -11.06 -6.50
N LEU A 116 -9.67 -9.88 -6.97
CA LEU A 116 -9.39 -9.62 -8.39
C LEU A 116 -8.00 -10.12 -8.79
N ASP A 117 -7.84 -10.42 -10.09
CA ASP A 117 -6.58 -10.83 -10.73
C ASP A 117 -5.64 -9.65 -11.05
N THR A 118 -6.02 -8.44 -10.65
CA THR A 118 -5.27 -7.21 -10.90
C THR A 118 -4.97 -6.46 -9.61
N LEU A 119 -3.92 -5.63 -9.65
CA LEU A 119 -3.48 -4.82 -8.53
C LEU A 119 -3.36 -3.36 -8.95
N ALA A 120 -3.95 -2.46 -8.15
CA ALA A 120 -3.64 -1.03 -8.20
C ALA A 120 -2.34 -0.78 -7.44
N ILE A 121 -1.30 -0.30 -8.12
CA ILE A 121 0.03 -0.08 -7.57
C ILE A 121 0.57 1.32 -7.94
N ARG A 122 1.36 1.91 -7.03
CA ARG A 122 1.91 3.27 -7.17
C ARG A 122 3.29 3.40 -6.52
N VAL A 123 4.14 4.23 -7.14
CA VAL A 123 5.37 4.76 -6.53
C VAL A 123 5.12 6.23 -6.15
N PRO A 124 4.97 6.55 -4.86
CA PRO A 124 4.76 7.94 -4.41
C PRO A 124 6.06 8.77 -4.45
N ASN A 125 5.94 10.10 -4.52
CA ASN A 125 7.03 11.07 -4.37
C ASN A 125 7.08 11.65 -2.96
#